data_AF-F9PDU0-F1
#
_entry.id   AF-F9PDU0-F1
#
_cell.length_a   1.000
_cell.length_b   1.000
_cell.length_c   1.000
_cell.angle_alpha   90.00
_cell.angle_beta   90.00
_cell.angle_gamma   90.00
#
_symmetry.space_group_name_H-M   'P 1'
#
loop_
_entity.id
_entity.type
_entity.pdbx_description
1 polymer ?
#
loop_
_entity_poly.entity_id
_entity_poly.type
_entity_poly.pdbx_seq_one_letter_code
_entity_poly.pdbx_strand_id
1 'polypeptide(L)' 'MLNYGNKEYEDYFLFDVMHVGVKGWMEVEKELYKFANETN' A
#
# COMPACT_ATOMS: atom_id res chain seq x y z
N MET A 1 -11.35 -4.31 0.94
CA MET A 1 -10.16 -5.17 1.07
C MET A 1 -9.10 -4.60 0.15
N LEU A 2 -7.93 -4.23 0.66
CA LEU A 2 -6.81 -3.77 -0.16
C LEU A 2 -6.13 -4.97 -0.83
N ASN A 3 -5.94 -4.93 -2.15
CA ASN A 3 -5.26 -5.98 -2.91
C ASN A 3 -4.12 -5.36 -3.72
N TYR A 4 -2.89 -5.75 -3.39
CA TYR A 4 -1.67 -5.29 -4.05
C TYR A 4 -0.86 -6.42 -4.71
N GLY A 5 -1.47 -7.58 -4.95
CA GLY A 5 -0.77 -8.73 -5.55
C GLY A 5 -0.24 -8.48 -6.97
N ASN A 6 -0.72 -7.44 -7.66
CA ASN A 6 -0.20 -7.03 -8.95
C ASN A 6 0.97 -6.01 -8.87
N LYS A 7 1.36 -5.58 -7.67
CA LYS A 7 2.39 -4.55 -7.44
C LYS A 7 3.71 -5.11 -6.93
N GLU A 8 3.86 -6.42 -6.86
CA GLU A 8 5.05 -7.10 -6.31
C GLU A 8 6.36 -6.70 -6.99
N TYR A 9 6.32 -6.43 -8.30
CA TYR A 9 7.48 -6.05 -9.11
C TYR A 9 7.62 -4.53 -9.30
N GLU A 10 6.80 -3.72 -8.63
CA GLU A 10 6.98 -2.28 -8.66
C GLU A 10 8.18 -1.87 -7.80
N ASP A 11 9.06 -1.04 -8.37
CA ASP A 11 10.23 -0.52 -7.65
C ASP A 11 9.83 0.08 -6.29
N TYR A 12 10.52 -0.37 -5.25
CA TYR A 12 10.35 0.03 -3.84
C TYR A 12 8.98 -0.28 -3.21
N PHE A 13 8.14 -1.08 -3.89
CA PHE A 13 6.82 -1.48 -3.37
C PHE A 13 6.93 -2.51 -2.25
N LEU A 14 7.83 -3.48 -2.40
CA LEU A 14 8.25 -4.39 -1.35
C LEU A 14 9.64 -3.99 -0.84
N PHE A 15 9.88 -4.17 0.47
CA PHE A 15 11.17 -3.99 1.11
C PHE A 15 12.08 -5.19 0.86
N ASP A 16 11.49 -6.39 0.95
CA ASP A 16 12.11 -7.67 0.65
C ASP A 16 11.17 -8.51 -0.22
N VAL A 17 11.33 -9.84 -0.22
CA VAL A 17 10.49 -10.74 -1.03
C VAL A 17 9.00 -10.66 -0.67
N MET A 18 8.64 -10.28 0.57
CA MET A 18 7.25 -10.36 1.04
C MET A 18 6.75 -9.12 1.81
N HIS A 19 7.60 -8.37 2.49
CA HIS A 19 7.16 -7.24 3.31
C HIS A 19 6.99 -5.97 2.48
N VAL A 20 5.93 -5.23 2.77
CA VAL A 20 5.62 -3.93 2.14
C VAL A 20 6.76 -2.95 2.41
N GLY A 21 7.28 -2.36 1.34
CA GLY A 21 8.35 -1.35 1.35
C GLY A 21 7.82 0.06 1.40
N VAL A 22 8.73 1.04 1.26
CA VAL A 22 8.43 2.46 1.47
C VAL A 22 7.28 2.93 0.56
N LYS A 23 7.33 2.60 -0.73
CA LYS A 23 6.28 2.99 -1.68
C LYS A 23 4.96 2.28 -1.38
N GLY A 24 5.03 1.01 -0.98
CA GLY A 24 3.83 0.24 -0.63
C GLY A 24 3.13 0.81 0.62
N TRP A 25 3.90 1.24 1.63
CA TRP A 25 3.35 1.88 2.83
C TRP A 25 2.68 3.22 2.52
N MET A 26 3.26 4.03 1.63
CA MET A 26 2.61 5.27 1.17
C MET A 26 1.26 5.01 0.49
N GLU A 27 1.14 3.93 -0.28
CA GLU A 27 -0.12 3.55 -0.93
C GLU A 27 -1.16 3.04 0.09
N VAL A 28 -0.74 2.24 1.06
CA VAL A 28 -1.59 1.79 2.17
C VAL A 28 -2.11 3.01 2.96
N GLU A 29 -1.24 3.95 3.29
CA GLU A 29 -1.58 5.16 4.04
C GLU A 29 -2.63 6.01 3.31
N LYS A 30 -2.48 6.24 2.00
CA LYS A 30 -3.46 6.97 1.19
C LYS A 30 -4.85 6.34 1.24
N GLU A 31 -4.92 5.02 1.12
CA GLU A 31 -6.21 4.31 1.16
C GLU A 31 -6.83 4.31 2.56
N LEU A 32 -6.01 4.18 3.62
CA LEU A 32 -6.47 4.34 5.00
C LEU A 32 -6.99 5.76 5.27
N TYR A 33 -6.30 6.77 4.75
CA TYR A 33 -6.70 8.17 4.90
C TYR A 33 -8.02 8.46 4.18
N LYS A 34 -8.23 7.95 2.96
CA LYS A 34 -9.52 8.04 2.27
C LYS A 34 -10.62 7.36 3.08
N PHE A 35 -10.40 6.11 3.49
CA PHE A 35 -11.36 5.36 4.29
C PHE A 35 -11.78 6.11 5.57
N ALA A 36 -10.80 6.64 6.32
CA ALA A 36 -11.06 7.38 7.54
C ALA A 36 -11.87 8.67 7.30
N ASN A 37 -11.64 9.36 6.18
CA ASN A 37 -12.29 10.63 5.87
C ASN A 37 -13.60 10.50 5.07
N GLU A 38 -13.82 9.39 4.38
CA GLU A 38 -15.12 9.07 3.73
C GLU A 38 -16.20 8.69 4.75
N THR A 39 -15.82 8.46 6.02
CA THR A 39 -16.74 8.11 7.11
C THR A 39 -17.12 9.32 7.98
N ASN A 40 -16.70 10.54 7.61
CA ASN A 40 -17.12 11.82 8.20
C ASN A 40 -18.06 12.58 7.26
#